data_AF-A0AA89BCX3-F1
#
_entry.id   AF-A0AA89BCX3-F1
#
_cell.length_a   1.000
_cell.length_b   1.000
_cell.length_c   1.000
_cell.angle_alpha   90.00
_cell.angle_beta   90.00
_cell.angle_gamma   90.00
#
_symmetry.space_group_name_H-M   'P 1'
#
loop_
_entity.id
_entity.type
_entity.pdbx_description
1 polymer ?
#
loop_
_entity_poly.entity_id
_entity_poly.type
_entity_poly.pdbx_seq_one_letter_code
_entity_poly.pdbx_strand_id
1 'polypeptide(L)'
;MDVVSQLQRQFLDFTTSLYREGFLDDQFVQLQKLQDESNPDFVIKVVSLFFEDSDKLLNNLATALQQHIVDYKQVDALVHQ
;
A
#
# COMPACT_ATOMS: atom_id res chain seq x y z
N MET A 1 7.55 -27.05 16.22
CA MET A 1 7.69 -27.02 14.74
C MET A 1 6.35 -26.77 14.07
N ASP A 2 5.26 -27.38 14.55
CA ASP A 2 3.92 -27.24 13.97
C ASP A 2 3.38 -25.81 13.90
N VAL A 3 3.63 -24.96 14.91
CA VAL A 3 3.14 -23.57 14.94
C VAL A 3 3.78 -22.70 13.85
N VAL A 4 5.09 -22.86 13.62
CA VAL A 4 5.80 -22.08 12.58
C VAL A 4 5.30 -22.46 11.20
N SER A 5 5.13 -23.76 10.94
CA SER A 5 4.56 -24.25 9.68
C SER A 5 3.12 -23.78 9.48
N GLN A 6 2.32 -23.70 10.54
CA GLN A 6 0.97 -23.16 10.49
C GLN A 6 0.97 -21.65 10.16
N LEU A 7 1.81 -20.85 10.80
CA LEU A 7 1.95 -19.42 10.51
C LEU A 7 2.43 -19.17 9.08
N GLN A 8 3.37 -19.97 8.59
CA GLN A 8 3.83 -19.90 7.19
C GLN A 8 2.70 -20.19 6.21
N ARG A 9 1.88 -21.22 6.48
CA ARG A 9 0.70 -21.50 5.65
C ARG A 9 -0.30 -20.35 5.67
N GLN A 10 -0.62 -19.82 6.85
CA GLN A 10 -1.54 -18.68 6.98
C GLN A 10 -1.04 -17.45 6.22
N PHE A 11 0.26 -17.17 6.30
CA PHE A 11 0.88 -16.08 5.55
C PHE A 11 0.72 -16.28 4.04
N LEU A 12 1.07 -17.47 3.52
CA LEU A 12 0.94 -17.77 2.09
C LEU A 12 -0.51 -17.71 1.61
N ASP A 13 -1.45 -18.26 2.37
CA ASP A 13 -2.88 -18.27 2.03
C ASP A 13 -3.42 -16.83 1.97
N PHE A 14 -3.06 -15.99 2.94
CA PHE A 14 -3.47 -14.59 2.97
C PHE A 14 -2.81 -13.75 1.85
N THR A 15 -1.51 -13.92 1.62
CA THR A 15 -0.86 -13.24 0.49
C THR A 15 -1.50 -13.64 -0.83
N THR A 16 -1.82 -14.93 -1.02
CA THR A 16 -2.49 -15.42 -2.23
C THR A 16 -3.88 -14.78 -2.41
N SER A 17 -4.67 -14.61 -1.34
CA SER A 17 -5.98 -13.96 -1.44
C SER A 17 -5.86 -12.50 -1.87
N LEU A 18 -4.87 -11.76 -1.36
CA LEU A 18 -4.64 -10.36 -1.74
C LEU A 18 -4.36 -10.20 -3.25
N TYR A 19 -3.56 -11.08 -3.84
CA TYR A 19 -3.34 -11.08 -5.29
C TYR A 19 -4.58 -11.48 -6.07
N ARG A 20 -5.29 -12.53 -5.61
CA ARG A 20 -6.50 -13.03 -6.29
C ARG A 20 -7.62 -12.00 -6.31
N GLU A 21 -7.75 -11.21 -5.25
CA GLU A 21 -8.75 -10.15 -5.12
C GLU A 21 -8.32 -8.83 -5.78
N GLY A 22 -7.07 -8.74 -6.25
CA GLY A 22 -6.55 -7.57 -6.96
C GLY A 22 -6.08 -6.42 -6.06
N PHE A 23 -5.88 -6.67 -4.75
CA PHE A 23 -5.28 -5.69 -3.85
C PHE A 23 -3.78 -5.52 -4.09
N LEU A 24 -3.11 -6.58 -4.54
CA LEU A 24 -1.68 -6.58 -4.88
C LEU A 24 -1.51 -7.04 -6.32
N ASP A 25 -0.48 -6.52 -6.97
CA ASP A 25 -0.09 -6.87 -8.33
C ASP A 25 1.42 -7.15 -8.44
N ASP A 26 1.90 -7.35 -9.67
CA ASP A 26 3.29 -7.66 -9.95
C ASP A 26 4.27 -6.57 -9.48
N GLN A 27 3.82 -5.33 -9.27
CA GLN A 27 4.66 -4.26 -8.72
C GLN A 27 5.03 -4.54 -7.26
N PHE A 28 4.11 -5.10 -6.47
CA PHE A 28 4.42 -5.49 -5.09
C PHE A 28 5.47 -6.62 -5.05
N VAL A 29 5.44 -7.54 -6.02
CA VAL A 29 6.47 -8.59 -6.17
C VAL A 29 7.84 -7.97 -6.48
N GLN A 30 7.89 -6.91 -7.28
CA GLN A 30 9.12 -6.18 -7.56
C GLN A 30 9.69 -5.52 -6.29
N LEU A 31 8.83 -4.93 -5.45
CA LEU A 31 9.26 -4.38 -4.15
C LEU A 31 9.85 -5.46 -3.23
N GLN A 32 9.24 -6.63 -3.18
CA GLN A 32 9.75 -7.76 -2.38
C GLN A 32 11.14 -8.23 -2.85
N LYS A 33 11.42 -8.20 -4.17
CA LYS A 33 12.73 -8.57 -4.72
C LYS A 33 13.86 -7.60 -4.36
N LEU A 34 13.54 -6.38 -3.96
CA LEU A 34 14.51 -5.38 -3.51
C LEU A 34 14.86 -5.53 -2.02
N GLN A 35 14.15 -6.39 -1.30
CA GLN A 35 14.46 -6.72 0.09
C GLN A 35 15.49 -7.87 0.14
N ASP A 36 16.56 -7.67 0.90
CA ASP A 36 17.61 -8.65 1.11
C ASP A 36 18.09 -8.66 2.58
N GLU A 37 19.09 -9.48 2.89
CA GLU A 37 19.65 -9.60 4.26
C GLU A 37 20.29 -8.30 4.76
N SER A 38 20.71 -7.41 3.86
CA SER A 38 21.31 -6.10 4.21
C SER A 38 20.26 -5.03 4.49
N ASN A 39 19.04 -5.19 3.95
CA ASN A 39 17.90 -4.30 4.17
C ASN A 39 16.59 -5.09 4.37
N PRO A 40 16.47 -5.84 5.48
CA PRO A 40 15.33 -6.75 5.70
C PRO A 40 13.99 -6.04 5.88
N ASP A 41 14.00 -4.73 6.17
CA ASP A 41 12.78 -3.94 6.42
C ASP A 41 12.35 -3.10 5.20
N PHE A 42 12.96 -3.32 4.02
CA PHE A 42 12.70 -2.49 2.84
C PHE A 42 11.21 -2.38 2.51
N VAL A 43 10.53 -3.52 2.36
CA VAL A 43 9.10 -3.54 1.97
C VAL A 43 8.25 -2.85 3.03
N ILE A 44 8.52 -3.10 4.32
CA ILE A 44 7.79 -2.48 5.42
C ILE A 44 7.95 -0.95 5.39
N LYS A 45 9.17 -0.44 5.20
CA LYS A 45 9.42 1.01 5.10
C LYS A 45 8.67 1.64 3.93
N VAL A 46 8.70 1.01 2.75
CA VAL A 46 8.00 1.52 1.57
C VAL A 46 6.48 1.53 1.79
N VAL A 47 5.92 0.45 2.34
CA VAL A 47 4.48 0.35 2.61
C VAL A 47 4.04 1.34 3.69
N SER A 48 4.84 1.54 4.75
CA SER A 48 4.55 2.54 5.77
C SER A 48 4.52 3.96 5.20
N LEU A 49 5.52 4.32 4.36
CA LEU A 49 5.54 5.62 3.68
C LEU A 49 4.33 5.80 2.76
N PHE A 50 3.98 4.76 1.98
CA PHE A 50 2.79 4.78 1.13
C PHE A 50 1.51 5.06 1.94
N PHE A 51 1.34 4.43 3.11
CA PHE A 51 0.17 4.69 3.96
C PHE A 51 0.18 6.08 4.57
N GLU A 52 1.33 6.57 5.05
CA GLU A 52 1.44 7.93 5.60
C GLU A 52 1.11 9.01 4.56
N ASP A 53 1.57 8.82 3.32
CA ASP A 53 1.31 9.77 2.24
C ASP A 53 -0.11 9.65 1.70
N SER A 54 -0.65 8.43 1.62
CA SER A 54 -2.04 8.19 1.22
C SER A 54 -3.03 8.82 2.22
N ASP A 55 -2.78 8.74 3.51
CA ASP A 55 -3.64 9.36 4.53
C ASP A 55 -3.68 10.89 4.37
N LYS A 56 -2.52 11.53 4.17
CA LYS A 56 -2.46 12.98 3.88
C LYS A 56 -3.20 13.33 2.59
N LEU A 57 -3.00 12.54 1.53
CA LEU A 57 -3.64 12.74 0.23
C LEU A 57 -5.16 12.66 0.35
N LEU A 58 -5.69 11.63 1.02
CA LEU A 58 -7.13 11.46 1.25
C LEU A 58 -7.72 12.60 2.07
N ASN A 59 -7.03 13.06 3.13
CA ASN A 59 -7.46 14.21 3.92
C ASN A 59 -7.49 15.52 3.10
N ASN A 60 -6.49 15.72 2.24
CA ASN A 60 -6.45 16.88 1.34
C ASN A 60 -7.57 16.82 0.29
N LEU A 61 -7.82 15.66 -0.31
CA LEU A 61 -8.94 15.44 -1.23
C LEU A 61 -10.29 15.71 -0.56
N ALA A 62 -10.50 15.18 0.65
CA ALA A 62 -11.71 15.43 1.42
C ALA A 62 -11.91 16.93 1.68
N THR A 63 -10.85 17.64 2.06
CA THR A 63 -10.88 19.09 2.31
C THR A 63 -11.20 19.88 1.04
N ALA A 64 -10.60 19.51 -0.09
CA ALA A 64 -10.83 20.16 -1.38
C ALA A 64 -12.27 19.96 -1.89
N LEU A 65 -12.84 18.77 -1.67
CA LEU A 65 -14.23 18.45 -2.06
C LEU A 65 -15.30 19.05 -1.14
N GLN A 66 -14.94 19.41 0.10
CA GLN A 66 -15.86 20.05 1.05
C GLN A 66 -16.03 21.56 0.85
N GLN A 67 -15.26 22.18 -0.06
CA GLN A 67 -15.37 23.61 -0.35
C GLN A 67 -16.73 23.93 -0.99
N HIS A 68 -17.26 25.14 -0.74
CA HIS A 68 -18.53 25.59 -1.33
C HIS A 68 -18.46 25.66 -2.87
N ILE A 69 -17.30 26.06 -3.41
CA ILE A 69 -16.96 25.98 -4.83
C ILE A 69 -15.71 25.12 -4.93
N VAL A 70 -15.84 23.96 -5.59
CA VAL A 70 -14.75 22.98 -5.71
C VAL A 70 -13.80 23.40 -6.84
N ASP A 71 -12.50 23.47 -6.54
CA ASP A 71 -11.46 23.59 -7.56
C ASP A 71 -11.09 22.19 -8.09
N TYR A 72 -11.72 21.80 -9.21
CA TYR A 72 -11.46 20.50 -9.82
C TYR A 72 -10.05 20.35 -10.40
N LYS A 73 -9.34 21.44 -10.69
CA LYS A 73 -7.92 21.33 -11.11
C LYS A 73 -7.05 20.91 -9.94
N GLN A 74 -7.35 21.42 -8.75
CA GLN A 74 -6.67 21.01 -7.52
C GLN A 74 -6.99 19.56 -7.16
N VAL A 75 -8.27 19.15 -7.24
CA VAL A 75 -8.68 17.76 -6.99
C VAL A 75 -8.00 16.81 -7.97
N ASP A 76 -7.97 17.15 -9.26
CA ASP A 76 -7.31 16.37 -10.30
C ASP A 76 -5.82 16.18 -10.00
N ALA A 77 -5.11 17.24 -9.62
CA ALA A 77 -3.71 17.17 -9.25
C ALA A 77 -3.45 16.26 -8.03
N LEU A 78 -4.36 16.24 -7.05
CA LEU A 78 -4.27 15.36 -5.88
C LEU A 78 -4.55 13.89 -6.22
N VAL A 79 -5.41 13.58 -7.20
CA VAL A 79 -5.68 12.21 -7.64
C VAL A 79 -4.56 11.66 -8.54
N HIS A 80 -3.86 12.54 -9.28
CA HIS A 80 -2.76 12.14 -10.16
C HIS A 80 -1.45 11.81 -9.43
N GLN A 81 -1.27 12.30 -8.20
CA GLN A 81 -0.09 12.05 -7.36
C GLN A 81 0.03 10.56 -7.01
#